data_AF-A0A239J954-F1
#
_entry.id   AF-A0A239J954-F1
#
_cell.length_a   1.000
_cell.length_b   1.000
_cell.length_c   1.000
_cell.angle_alpha   90.00
_cell.angle_beta   90.00
_cell.angle_gamma   90.00
#
_symmetry.space_group_name_H-M   'P 1'
#
loop_
_entity.id
_entity.type
_entity.pdbx_description
1 polymer ?
#
loop_
_entity_poly.entity_id
_entity_poly.type
_entity_poly.pdbx_seq_one_letter_code
_entity_poly.pdbx_strand_id
1 'polypeptide(L)'
;MKFSEKKSNVLIELYKVRKDGRYHDPITLLKNIGIKIDHIEAKEIKDSLKDMNYASPIKYGFSSAMKITGYGIEYVEESLIDAKDIDQSFTNTEVKDINNRLDDILNQITELKLGQQLTYDDFDKEFKELKDLLKKLNKKNWWETLHGKLLLMGLGKLDEDAFQIISKSFDIKFLK
;
A
#
# COMPACT_ATOMS: atom_id res chain seq x y z
N MET A 1 8.60 -11.54 15.17
CA MET A 1 9.30 -11.33 13.88
C MET A 1 10.78 -11.19 14.17
N LYS A 2 11.62 -11.93 13.45
CA LYS A 2 13.08 -11.92 13.64
C LYS A 2 13.70 -10.63 13.09
N PHE A 3 14.88 -10.27 13.59
CA PHE A 3 15.64 -9.12 13.10
C PHE A 3 15.91 -9.20 11.60
N SER A 4 16.30 -10.39 11.11
CA SER A 4 16.55 -10.64 9.68
C SER A 4 15.32 -10.39 8.81
N GLU A 5 14.14 -10.82 9.27
CA GLU A 5 12.87 -10.60 8.58
C GLU A 5 12.53 -9.12 8.52
N LYS A 6 12.67 -8.38 9.62
CA LYS A 6 12.46 -6.91 9.64
C LYS A 6 13.41 -6.21 8.67
N LYS A 7 14.68 -6.61 8.62
CA LYS A 7 15.68 -6.07 7.69
C LYS A 7 15.29 -6.31 6.23
N SER A 8 14.90 -7.53 5.88
CA SER A 8 14.42 -7.85 4.53
C SER A 8 13.20 -7.02 4.16
N ASN A 9 12.26 -6.84 5.09
CA ASN A 9 11.07 -5.99 4.85
C ASN A 9 11.45 -4.52 4.61
N VAL A 10 12.40 -3.95 5.36
CA VAL A 10 12.89 -2.60 5.08
C VAL A 10 13.45 -2.51 3.66
N LEU A 11 14.25 -3.49 3.24
CA LEU A 11 14.85 -3.49 1.91
C LEU A 11 13.81 -3.62 0.79
N ILE A 12 12.80 -4.48 0.99
CA ILE A 12 11.66 -4.64 0.07
C ILE A 12 10.86 -3.33 -0.04
N GLU A 13 10.57 -2.69 1.09
CA GLU A 13 9.82 -1.43 1.09
C GLU A 13 10.62 -0.29 0.43
N LEU A 14 11.95 -0.24 0.64
CA LEU A 14 12.83 0.69 -0.08
C LEU A 14 12.84 0.41 -1.60
N TYR A 15 12.78 -0.86 -2.01
CA TYR A 15 12.68 -1.23 -3.42
C TYR A 15 11.34 -0.80 -4.04
N LYS A 16 10.21 -0.93 -3.32
CA LYS A 16 8.90 -0.47 -3.80
C LYS A 16 8.88 1.02 -4.13
N VAL A 17 9.54 1.82 -3.31
CA VAL A 17 9.58 3.28 -3.47
C VAL A 17 10.79 3.78 -4.28
N ARG A 18 11.63 2.88 -4.83
CA ARG A 18 12.90 3.23 -5.50
C ARG A 18 12.80 4.29 -6.60
N LYS A 19 11.65 4.34 -7.28
CA LYS A 19 11.38 5.24 -8.41
C LYS A 19 10.98 6.67 -7.97
N ASP A 20 10.71 6.90 -6.69
CA ASP A 20 10.30 8.24 -6.21
C ASP A 20 11.48 9.20 -6.00
N GLY A 21 12.71 8.68 -6.01
CA GLY A 21 13.95 9.44 -5.86
C GLY A 21 14.23 9.92 -4.43
N ARG A 22 13.37 9.63 -3.45
CA ARG A 22 13.42 10.13 -2.07
C ARG A 22 14.14 9.15 -1.13
N TYR A 23 14.43 9.65 0.07
CA TYR A 23 14.92 8.84 1.18
C TYR A 23 13.78 8.54 2.13
N HIS A 24 13.78 7.34 2.70
CA HIS A 24 12.71 6.84 3.56
C HIS A 24 13.25 6.37 4.90
N ASP A 25 12.54 6.70 5.97
CA ASP A 25 12.87 6.25 7.31
C ASP A 25 12.40 4.80 7.54
N PRO A 26 13.27 3.86 7.94
CA PRO A 26 12.89 2.46 8.17
C PRO A 26 11.79 2.26 9.20
N ILE A 27 11.70 3.11 10.23
CA ILE A 27 10.62 3.03 11.22
C ILE A 27 9.28 3.30 10.53
N THR A 28 9.23 4.33 9.72
CA THR A 28 8.04 4.70 8.94
C THR A 28 7.65 3.60 7.96
N LEU A 29 8.62 3.05 7.21
CA LEU A 29 8.37 1.95 6.26
C LEU A 29 7.75 0.73 6.95
N LEU A 30 8.33 0.28 8.07
CA LEU A 30 7.83 -0.89 8.80
C LEU A 30 6.48 -0.64 9.48
N LYS A 31 6.26 0.56 10.05
CA LYS A 31 4.96 0.94 10.62
C LYS A 31 3.84 0.88 9.60
N ASN A 32 4.10 1.29 8.35
CA ASN A 32 3.09 1.29 7.30
C ASN A 32 2.58 -0.13 6.98
N ILE A 33 3.47 -1.13 7.05
CA ILE A 33 3.12 -2.55 6.90
C ILE A 33 2.75 -3.25 8.22
N GLY A 34 2.54 -2.48 9.30
CA GLY A 34 2.08 -2.99 10.59
C GLY A 34 3.15 -3.65 11.46
N ILE A 35 4.42 -3.52 11.08
CA ILE A 35 5.56 -4.06 11.82
C ILE A 35 6.03 -3.02 12.84
N LYS A 36 6.02 -3.40 14.11
CA LYS A 36 6.58 -2.58 15.20
C LYS A 36 8.09 -2.75 15.25
N ILE A 37 8.78 -1.63 15.39
CA ILE A 37 10.23 -1.54 15.55
C ILE A 37 10.55 -0.36 16.47
N ASP A 38 11.56 -0.50 17.32
CA ASP A 38 12.07 0.59 18.15
C ASP A 38 13.25 1.34 17.47
N HIS A 39 13.70 2.42 18.10
CA HIS A 39 14.78 3.25 17.54
C HIS A 39 16.14 2.55 17.52
N ILE A 40 16.41 1.63 18.43
CA ILE A 40 17.67 0.90 18.54
C ILE A 40 17.73 -0.15 17.43
N GLU A 41 16.71 -1.00 17.33
CA GLU A 41 16.56 -1.98 16.24
C GLU A 41 16.60 -1.29 14.87
N ALA A 42 15.91 -0.15 14.72
CA ALA A 42 15.94 0.58 13.46
C ALA A 42 17.35 1.08 13.14
N LYS A 43 18.12 1.54 14.13
CA LYS A 43 19.52 1.94 13.94
C LYS A 43 20.37 0.76 13.49
N GLU A 44 20.24 -0.39 14.13
CA GLU A 44 20.98 -1.60 13.76
C GLU A 44 20.64 -2.08 12.34
N ILE A 45 19.36 -2.03 11.94
CA ILE A 45 18.96 -2.35 10.56
C ILE A 45 19.61 -1.37 9.57
N LYS A 46 19.63 -0.07 9.88
CA LYS A 46 20.24 0.94 9.02
C LYS A 46 21.73 0.69 8.84
N ASP A 47 22.44 0.46 9.95
CA ASP A 47 23.87 0.19 9.94
C ASP A 47 24.15 -1.11 9.17
N SER A 48 23.39 -2.18 9.42
CA SER A 48 23.54 -3.44 8.67
C SER A 48 23.28 -3.30 7.17
N LEU A 49 22.24 -2.58 6.75
CA LEU A 49 21.94 -2.38 5.32
C LEU A 49 22.99 -1.50 4.63
N LYS A 50 23.56 -0.54 5.35
CA LYS A 50 24.66 0.30 4.87
C LYS A 50 25.94 -0.52 4.72
N ASP A 51 26.30 -1.32 5.72
CA ASP A 51 27.52 -2.13 5.71
C ASP A 51 27.48 -3.20 4.60
N MET A 52 26.29 -3.70 4.26
CA MET A 52 26.05 -4.59 3.12
C MET A 52 25.97 -3.86 1.77
N ASN A 53 26.10 -2.53 1.76
CA ASN A 53 25.90 -1.69 0.58
C ASN A 53 24.52 -1.87 -0.10
N TYR A 54 23.51 -2.37 0.61
CA TYR A 54 22.15 -2.52 0.07
C TYR A 54 21.37 -1.21 0.09
N ALA A 55 21.69 -0.30 1.00
CA ALA A 55 21.03 1.00 1.06
C ALA A 55 21.97 2.10 1.60
N SER A 56 21.81 3.30 1.04
CA SER A 56 22.60 4.48 1.35
C SER A 56 21.83 5.39 2.31
N PRO A 57 22.35 5.66 3.51
CA PRO A 57 21.73 6.59 4.45
C PRO A 57 22.06 8.05 4.11
N ILE A 58 21.11 8.95 4.35
CA ILE A 58 21.34 10.39 4.47
C ILE A 58 21.13 10.81 5.93
N LYS A 59 22.04 11.64 6.45
CA LYS A 59 21.87 12.28 7.76
C LYS A 59 21.15 13.61 7.58
N TYR A 60 20.00 13.77 8.24
CA TYR A 60 19.30 15.05 8.35
C TYR A 60 18.98 15.31 9.82
N GLY A 61 19.84 16.06 10.51
CA GLY A 61 19.69 16.29 11.95
C GLY A 61 19.66 14.98 12.76
N PHE A 62 18.60 14.79 13.56
CA PHE A 62 18.38 13.56 14.36
C PHE A 62 17.68 12.42 13.60
N SER A 63 17.19 12.69 12.38
CA SER A 63 16.58 11.64 11.55
C SER A 63 17.59 11.12 10.54
N SER A 64 17.52 9.81 10.28
CA SER A 64 18.33 9.18 9.26
C SER A 64 17.41 8.38 8.35
N ALA A 65 17.21 8.88 7.15
CA ALA A 65 16.46 8.21 6.10
C ALA A 65 17.44 7.46 5.19
N MET A 66 16.95 6.47 4.45
CA MET A 66 17.76 5.63 3.56
C MET A 66 17.14 5.53 2.18
N LYS A 67 17.99 5.30 1.18
CA LYS A 67 17.59 5.00 -0.20
C LYS A 67 18.26 3.70 -0.62
N ILE A 68 17.54 2.83 -1.34
CA ILE A 68 18.14 1.60 -1.87
C ILE A 68 19.26 1.93 -2.87
N THR A 69 20.35 1.18 -2.84
CA THR A 69 21.44 1.28 -3.84
C THR A 69 21.15 0.40 -5.06
N GLY A 70 21.97 0.51 -6.10
CA GLY A 70 21.92 -0.45 -7.22
C GLY A 70 22.15 -1.90 -6.76
N TYR A 71 23.10 -2.12 -5.84
CA TYR A 71 23.38 -3.45 -5.30
C TYR A 71 22.23 -4.00 -4.46
N GLY A 72 21.55 -3.15 -3.69
CA GLY A 72 20.35 -3.55 -2.97
C GLY A 72 19.17 -3.89 -3.89
N ILE A 73 19.04 -3.20 -5.02
CA ILE A 73 18.04 -3.52 -6.05
C ILE A 73 18.29 -4.92 -6.60
N GLU A 74 19.51 -5.18 -7.06
CA GLU A 74 19.93 -6.49 -7.59
C GLU A 74 19.68 -7.61 -6.57
N TYR A 75 20.07 -7.40 -5.31
CA TYR A 75 19.83 -8.38 -4.25
C TYR A 75 18.34 -8.69 -4.02
N VAL A 76 17.46 -7.67 -4.08
CA VAL A 76 16.01 -7.91 -3.94
C VAL A 76 15.48 -8.72 -5.11
N GLU A 77 15.93 -8.40 -6.33
CA GLU A 77 15.50 -9.06 -7.57
C GLU A 77 16.00 -10.51 -7.67
N GLU A 78 17.18 -10.82 -7.14
CA GLU A 78 17.78 -12.15 -7.23
C GLU A 78 17.48 -13.06 -6.03
N SER A 79 17.47 -12.51 -4.81
CA SER A 79 17.59 -13.30 -3.58
C SER A 79 16.37 -13.26 -2.68
N LEU A 80 15.49 -12.26 -2.83
CA LEU A 80 14.39 -12.07 -1.89
C LEU A 80 13.02 -12.38 -2.49
N ILE A 81 12.75 -12.07 -3.76
CA ILE A 81 11.39 -12.14 -4.31
C ILE A 81 11.38 -12.36 -5.84
N ASP A 82 10.32 -12.99 -6.36
CA ASP A 82 9.92 -12.89 -7.76
C ASP A 82 9.55 -11.42 -8.06
N ALA A 83 10.50 -10.61 -8.55
CA ALA A 83 10.40 -9.13 -8.62
C ALA A 83 9.08 -8.60 -9.23
N LYS A 84 8.42 -9.42 -10.05
CA LYS A 84 7.09 -9.21 -10.63
C LYS A 84 5.99 -9.04 -9.57
N ASP A 85 6.02 -9.79 -8.47
CA ASP A 85 5.00 -9.73 -7.42
C ASP A 85 5.12 -8.47 -6.56
N ILE A 86 6.35 -7.95 -6.36
CA ILE A 86 6.54 -6.68 -5.63
C ILE A 86 6.00 -5.50 -6.44
N ASP A 87 6.35 -5.41 -7.72
CA ASP A 87 5.91 -4.30 -8.58
C ASP A 87 4.37 -4.34 -8.79
N GLN A 88 3.75 -5.51 -8.62
CA GLN A 88 2.29 -5.66 -8.60
C GLN A 88 1.65 -5.39 -7.22
N SER A 89 2.41 -5.18 -6.15
CA SER A 89 1.85 -4.82 -4.84
C SER A 89 1.65 -3.31 -4.71
N PHE A 90 0.71 -2.88 -3.86
CA PHE A 90 0.52 -1.46 -3.59
C PHE A 90 1.68 -0.89 -2.77
N THR A 91 2.19 0.26 -3.18
CA THR A 91 3.06 1.11 -2.38
C THR A 91 2.27 1.76 -1.24
N ASN A 92 2.95 2.18 -0.18
CA ASN A 92 2.29 2.83 0.95
C ASN A 92 1.55 4.13 0.55
N THR A 93 2.09 4.87 -0.41
CA THR A 93 1.43 6.06 -0.97
C THR A 93 0.13 5.66 -1.68
N GLU A 94 0.16 4.62 -2.51
CA GLU A 94 -1.05 4.11 -3.17
C GLU A 94 -2.07 3.58 -2.15
N VAL A 95 -1.64 2.85 -1.11
CA VAL A 95 -2.54 2.38 -0.04
C VAL A 95 -3.24 3.55 0.64
N LYS A 96 -2.50 4.62 0.95
CA LYS A 96 -3.07 5.81 1.57
C LYS A 96 -4.06 6.51 0.63
N ASP A 97 -3.70 6.67 -0.64
CA ASP A 97 -4.54 7.32 -1.63
C ASP A 97 -5.83 6.52 -1.89
N ILE A 98 -5.74 5.18 -1.96
CA ILE A 98 -6.89 4.31 -2.14
C ILE A 98 -7.79 4.34 -0.91
N ASN A 99 -7.22 4.31 0.30
CA ASN A 99 -8.01 4.43 1.53
C ASN A 99 -8.84 5.72 1.54
N ASN A 100 -8.23 6.85 1.17
CA ASN A 100 -8.93 8.13 1.09
C ASN A 100 -10.03 8.09 0.02
N ARG A 101 -9.75 7.54 -1.17
CA ARG A 101 -10.75 7.40 -2.25
C ARG A 101 -11.92 6.51 -1.82
N LEU A 102 -11.66 5.43 -1.10
CA LEU A 102 -12.70 4.56 -0.55
C LEU A 102 -13.58 5.30 0.47
N ASP A 103 -12.99 6.13 1.33
CA ASP A 103 -13.74 6.98 2.26
C ASP A 103 -14.60 8.01 1.53
N ASP A 104 -14.06 8.65 0.48
CA ASP A 104 -14.81 9.61 -0.35
C ASP A 104 -15.99 8.95 -1.07
N ILE A 105 -15.80 7.73 -1.59
CA ILE A 105 -16.88 6.96 -2.23
C ILE A 105 -17.94 6.59 -1.18
N LEU A 106 -17.55 6.13 0.00
CA LEU A 106 -18.49 5.78 1.06
C LEU A 106 -19.33 6.99 1.47
N ASN A 107 -18.71 8.16 1.60
CA ASN A 107 -19.40 9.42 1.89
C ASN A 107 -20.39 9.78 0.78
N GLN A 108 -19.97 9.75 -0.48
CA GLN A 108 -20.84 10.05 -1.62
C GLN A 108 -22.01 9.07 -1.74
N ILE A 109 -21.77 7.77 -1.57
CA ILE A 109 -22.83 6.75 -1.58
C ILE A 109 -23.81 6.99 -0.43
N THR A 110 -23.31 7.42 0.75
CA THR A 110 -24.16 7.75 1.90
C THR A 110 -25.08 8.94 1.62
N GLU A 111 -24.59 9.95 0.89
CA GLU A 111 -25.42 11.09 0.47
C GLU A 111 -26.49 10.71 -0.56
N LEU A 112 -26.21 9.73 -1.44
CA LEU A 112 -27.17 9.22 -2.42
C LEU A 112 -28.30 8.37 -1.82
N LYS A 113 -28.16 7.89 -0.57
CA LYS A 113 -29.10 6.98 0.10
C LYS A 113 -30.50 7.53 0.39
N LEU A 114 -30.92 8.64 -0.22
CA LEU A 114 -32.29 9.15 -0.10
C LEU A 114 -33.37 8.29 -0.79
N GLY A 115 -33.11 7.02 -1.14
CA GLY A 115 -34.15 6.17 -1.75
C GLY A 115 -33.94 4.64 -1.84
N GLN A 116 -32.83 4.06 -1.40
CA GLN A 116 -32.57 2.61 -1.56
C GLN A 116 -32.34 1.87 -0.23
N GLN A 117 -32.83 0.63 -0.15
CA GLN A 117 -32.82 -0.29 0.99
C GLN A 117 -31.44 -0.89 1.36
N LEU A 118 -30.34 -0.30 0.89
CA LEU A 118 -28.99 -0.74 1.28
C LEU A 118 -28.57 -0.02 2.56
N THR A 119 -28.29 -0.76 3.62
CA THR A 119 -27.89 -0.15 4.90
C THR A 119 -26.48 0.41 4.82
N TYR A 120 -26.21 1.53 5.50
CA TYR A 120 -24.87 2.14 5.59
C TYR A 120 -23.84 1.14 6.12
N ASP A 121 -24.27 0.29 7.03
CA ASP A 121 -23.46 -0.73 7.69
C ASP A 121 -22.93 -1.79 6.71
N ASP A 122 -23.70 -2.15 5.68
CA ASP A 122 -23.26 -3.11 4.65
C ASP A 122 -22.09 -2.56 3.82
N PHE A 123 -22.16 -1.28 3.43
CA PHE A 123 -21.09 -0.63 2.68
C PHE A 123 -19.84 -0.39 3.54
N ASP A 124 -20.01 0.11 4.76
CA ASP A 124 -18.90 0.35 5.68
C ASP A 124 -18.12 -0.94 5.97
N LYS A 125 -18.82 -2.05 6.21
CA LYS A 125 -18.19 -3.36 6.44
C LYS A 125 -17.33 -3.80 5.26
N GLU A 126 -17.90 -3.78 4.07
CA GLU A 126 -17.22 -4.27 2.87
C GLU A 126 -16.05 -3.36 2.44
N PHE A 127 -16.19 -2.04 2.65
CA PHE A 127 -15.11 -1.09 2.39
C PHE A 127 -13.97 -1.27 3.40
N LYS A 128 -14.26 -1.56 4.67
CA LYS A 128 -13.23 -1.95 5.66
C LYS A 128 -12.50 -3.22 5.23
N GLU A 129 -13.22 -4.23 4.78
CA GLU A 129 -12.60 -5.45 4.25
C GLU A 129 -11.69 -5.15 3.04
N LEU A 130 -12.12 -4.28 2.12
CA LEU A 130 -11.29 -3.85 0.98
C LEU A 130 -10.01 -3.15 1.40
N LYS A 131 -10.06 -2.29 2.44
CA LYS A 131 -8.85 -1.64 2.99
C LYS A 131 -7.88 -2.66 3.57
N ASP A 132 -8.38 -3.68 4.26
CA ASP A 132 -7.55 -4.75 4.83
C ASP A 132 -6.87 -5.61 3.75
N LEU A 133 -7.53 -5.78 2.59
CA LEU A 133 -6.99 -6.54 1.48
C LEU A 133 -5.87 -5.82 0.72
N LEU A 134 -5.74 -4.49 0.82
CA LEU A 134 -4.67 -3.72 0.16
C LEU A 134 -3.26 -4.20 0.52
N LYS A 135 -3.10 -4.76 1.73
CA LYS A 135 -1.83 -5.28 2.23
C LYS A 135 -1.59 -6.75 1.90
N LYS A 136 -2.61 -7.46 1.41
CA LYS A 136 -2.61 -8.92 1.23
C LYS A 136 -2.69 -9.33 -0.24
N LEU A 137 -3.34 -8.53 -1.06
CA LEU A 137 -3.55 -8.80 -2.48
C LEU A 137 -2.64 -7.93 -3.34
N ASN A 138 -2.23 -8.48 -4.48
CA ASN A 138 -1.65 -7.67 -5.55
C ASN A 138 -2.73 -6.76 -6.15
N LYS A 139 -2.30 -5.73 -6.89
CA LYS A 139 -3.13 -4.71 -7.51
C LYS A 139 -4.28 -5.31 -8.32
N LYS A 140 -3.97 -6.31 -9.15
CA LYS A 140 -4.97 -6.97 -10.01
C LYS A 140 -6.05 -7.68 -9.20
N ASN A 141 -5.65 -8.57 -8.28
CA ASN A 141 -6.59 -9.35 -7.48
C ASN A 141 -7.43 -8.46 -6.57
N TRP A 142 -6.84 -7.38 -6.06
CA TRP A 142 -7.55 -6.37 -5.28
C TRP A 142 -8.62 -5.66 -6.12
N TRP A 143 -8.27 -5.26 -7.36
CA TRP A 143 -9.21 -4.67 -8.31
C TRP A 143 -10.37 -5.60 -8.65
N GLU A 144 -10.09 -6.87 -8.94
CA GLU A 144 -11.11 -7.87 -9.20
C GLU A 144 -12.03 -8.07 -7.98
N THR A 145 -11.47 -8.04 -6.77
CA THR A 145 -12.23 -8.14 -5.52
C THR A 145 -13.13 -6.92 -5.31
N LEU A 146 -12.62 -5.71 -5.55
CA LEU A 146 -13.40 -4.47 -5.50
C LEU A 146 -14.59 -4.56 -6.46
N HIS A 147 -14.35 -4.91 -7.73
CA HIS A 147 -15.42 -5.09 -8.71
C HIS A 147 -16.46 -6.13 -8.27
N GLY A 148 -16.03 -7.29 -7.78
CA GLY A 148 -16.92 -8.33 -7.29
C GLY A 148 -17.79 -7.88 -6.11
N LYS A 149 -17.18 -7.21 -5.12
CA LYS A 149 -17.90 -6.68 -3.95
C LYS A 149 -18.91 -5.62 -4.34
N LEU A 150 -18.54 -4.70 -5.24
CA LEU A 150 -19.47 -3.69 -5.75
C LEU A 150 -20.67 -4.35 -6.43
N LEU A 151 -20.46 -5.30 -7.34
CA LEU A 151 -21.55 -6.04 -7.99
C LEU A 151 -22.48 -6.73 -6.97
N LEU A 152 -21.92 -7.37 -5.94
CA LEU A 152 -22.67 -8.07 -4.89
C LEU A 152 -23.49 -7.15 -3.99
N MET A 153 -23.03 -5.92 -3.74
CA MET A 153 -23.78 -4.88 -3.00
C MET A 153 -25.04 -4.40 -3.74
N GLY A 154 -25.44 -5.06 -4.83
CA GLY A 154 -26.55 -4.62 -5.65
C GLY A 154 -26.18 -3.45 -6.55
N LEU A 155 -24.90 -3.04 -6.60
CA LEU A 155 -24.45 -2.06 -7.58
C LEU A 155 -24.44 -2.62 -9.01
N GLY A 156 -24.63 -3.92 -9.21
CA GLY A 156 -24.96 -4.49 -10.52
C GLY A 156 -26.32 -4.02 -11.07
N LYS A 157 -27.17 -3.42 -10.24
CA LYS A 157 -28.40 -2.70 -10.62
C LYS A 157 -28.25 -1.19 -10.36
N LEU A 158 -27.04 -0.66 -10.47
CA LEU A 158 -26.81 0.75 -10.21
C LEU A 158 -27.59 1.63 -11.18
N ASP A 159 -28.15 2.69 -10.60
CA ASP A 159 -28.35 3.94 -11.32
C ASP A 159 -26.99 4.43 -11.82
N GLU A 160 -26.94 4.96 -13.04
CA GLU A 160 -25.72 5.29 -13.78
C GLU A 160 -24.77 6.19 -12.97
N ASP A 161 -25.34 6.98 -12.05
CA ASP A 161 -24.68 7.93 -11.15
C ASP A 161 -23.66 7.32 -10.18
N ALA A 162 -23.97 6.25 -9.45
CA ALA A 162 -22.98 5.70 -8.52
C ALA A 162 -21.88 4.88 -9.22
N PHE A 163 -22.14 4.41 -10.44
CA PHE A 163 -21.10 3.80 -11.26
C PHE A 163 -20.13 4.89 -11.73
N GLN A 164 -20.68 6.02 -12.18
CA GLN A 164 -19.88 7.20 -12.51
C GLN A 164 -19.04 7.68 -11.32
N ILE A 165 -19.57 7.68 -10.10
CA ILE A 165 -18.81 8.09 -8.90
C ILE A 165 -17.61 7.19 -8.66
N ILE A 166 -17.79 5.87 -8.74
CA ILE A 166 -16.70 4.91 -8.54
C ILE A 166 -15.68 5.01 -9.68
N SER A 167 -16.13 5.06 -10.93
CA SER A 167 -15.24 5.19 -12.10
C SER A 167 -14.46 6.50 -12.10
N LYS A 168 -15.07 7.63 -11.71
CA LYS A 168 -14.37 8.92 -11.54
C LYS A 168 -13.37 8.88 -10.38
N SER A 169 -13.74 8.19 -9.30
CA SER A 169 -12.90 8.07 -8.11
C SER A 169 -11.69 7.17 -8.32
N PHE A 170 -11.68 6.35 -9.37
CA PHE A 170 -10.54 5.50 -9.71
C PHE A 170 -10.20 5.64 -11.19
N ASP A 171 -9.42 6.67 -11.49
CA ASP A 171 -8.95 6.96 -12.84
C ASP A 171 -8.18 5.74 -13.41
N ILE A 172 -8.41 5.42 -14.69
CA ILE A 172 -7.95 4.22 -15.43
C ILE A 172 -6.43 4.00 -15.37
N LYS A 173 -5.67 5.01 -14.94
CA LYS A 173 -4.21 4.93 -14.75
C LYS A 173 -3.76 3.92 -13.68
N PHE A 174 -4.64 3.49 -12.77
CA PHE A 174 -4.34 2.43 -11.79
C PHE A 174 -4.32 1.01 -12.39
N LEU A 175 -4.78 0.84 -13.63
CA LEU A 175 -4.89 -0.45 -14.33
C LEU A 175 -3.67 -0.79 -15.21
N LYS A 176 -2.67 0.09 -15.31
CA LYS A 176 -1.44 -0.14 -16.08
C LYS A 176 -0.26 -0.49 -15.19
#